data_AF-A0A7S2RS33-F1
#
_entry.id   AF-A0A7S2RS33-F1
#
_cell.length_a   1.000
_cell.length_b   1.000
_cell.length_c   1.000
_cell.angle_alpha   90.00
_cell.angle_beta   90.00
_cell.angle_gamma   90.00
#
_symmetry.space_group_name_H-M   'P 1'
#
loop_
_entity.id
_entity.type
_entity.pdbx_description
1 polymer ?
#
loop_
_entity_poly.entity_id
_entity_poly.type
_entity_poly.pdbx_seq_one_letter_code
_entity_poly.pdbx_strand_id
1 'polypeptide(L)'
;GVFEQAVLLSVAREDLGSFQRHMSQLKPFYSNPSSSARPLRCAMLGLNLMNLLVENRLAEFHSEVELLTEAERASPAVAFPMQIEEHTSELQHRCISYAVFCL
;
A
#
# COMPACT_ATOMS: atom_id res chain seq x y z
N GLY A 1 9.94 2.37 -16.10
CA GLY A 1 9.97 1.12 -16.88
C GLY A 1 8.57 0.76 -17.31
N VAL A 2 8.39 -0.01 -18.40
CA VAL A 2 7.08 -0.22 -19.05
C VAL A 2 5.97 -0.61 -18.07
N PHE A 3 6.25 -1.49 -17.09
CA PHE A 3 5.29 -1.86 -16.05
C PHE A 3 4.88 -0.70 -15.13
N GLU A 4 5.82 0.17 -14.72
CA GLU A 4 5.53 1.35 -13.90
C GLU A 4 4.62 2.33 -14.65
N GLN A 5 4.88 2.54 -15.94
CA GLN A 5 4.03 3.37 -16.78
C GLN A 5 2.64 2.75 -16.98
N ALA A 6 2.56 1.42 -17.11
CA ALA A 6 1.29 0.71 -17.19
C ALA A 6 0.48 0.84 -15.89
N VAL A 7 1.13 0.78 -14.72
CA VAL A 7 0.47 1.03 -13.41
C VAL A 7 -0.08 2.46 -13.35
N LEU A 8 0.73 3.47 -13.69
CA LEU A 8 0.29 4.87 -13.65
C LEU A 8 -0.86 5.14 -14.63
N LEU A 9 -0.82 4.53 -15.81
CA LEU A 9 -1.92 4.62 -16.78
C LEU A 9 -3.19 3.94 -16.26
N SER A 10 -3.08 2.79 -15.59
CA SER A 10 -4.24 2.15 -14.96
C SER A 10 -4.89 3.05 -13.90
N VAL A 11 -4.07 3.68 -13.04
CA VAL A 11 -4.56 4.63 -12.03
C VAL A 11 -5.22 5.84 -12.69
N ALA A 12 -4.58 6.43 -13.70
CA ALA A 12 -5.13 7.58 -14.41
C ALA A 12 -6.44 7.27 -15.16
N ARG A 13 -6.71 6.00 -15.46
CA ARG A 13 -7.94 5.51 -16.10
C ARG A 13 -8.94 4.95 -15.10
N GLU A 14 -8.63 5.01 -13.80
CA GLU A 14 -9.44 4.45 -12.71
C GLU A 14 -9.76 2.96 -12.90
N ASP A 15 -8.89 2.23 -13.62
CA ASP A 15 -9.06 0.81 -13.90
C ASP A 15 -8.35 -0.03 -12.85
N LEU A 16 -9.07 -0.32 -11.77
CA LEU A 16 -8.59 -1.14 -10.67
C LEU A 16 -8.14 -2.55 -11.12
N GLY A 17 -8.88 -3.17 -12.03
CA GLY A 17 -8.54 -4.52 -12.50
C GLY A 17 -7.21 -4.54 -13.27
N SER A 18 -6.97 -3.54 -14.12
CA SER A 18 -5.69 -3.39 -14.82
C SER A 18 -4.58 -2.94 -13.88
N PHE A 19 -4.88 -2.13 -12.87
CA PHE A 19 -3.92 -1.76 -11.83
C PHE A 19 -3.39 -3.00 -11.09
N GLN A 20 -4.28 -3.83 -10.54
CA GLN A 20 -3.90 -5.05 -9.81
C GLN A 20 -3.06 -6.00 -10.67
N ARG A 21 -3.43 -6.16 -11.95
CA ARG A 21 -2.68 -6.96 -12.92
C ARG A 21 -1.28 -6.43 -13.18
N HIS A 22 -1.13 -5.13 -13.43
CA HIS A 22 0.19 -4.53 -13.64
C HIS A 22 1.03 -4.52 -12.37
N MET A 23 0.40 -4.36 -11.20
CA MET A 23 1.09 -4.37 -9.91
C MET A 23 1.62 -5.77 -9.58
N SER A 24 0.86 -6.83 -9.84
CA SER A 24 1.34 -8.22 -9.64
C SER A 24 2.53 -8.57 -10.55
N GLN A 25 2.58 -8.00 -11.76
CA GLN A 25 3.73 -8.12 -12.66
C GLN A 25 4.93 -7.30 -12.19
N LEU A 26 4.70 -6.16 -11.54
CA LEU A 26 5.75 -5.26 -11.07
C LEU A 26 6.40 -5.77 -9.76
N LYS A 27 5.63 -6.40 -8.86
CA LYS A 27 6.10 -6.87 -7.54
C LYS A 27 7.39 -7.72 -7.60
N PRO A 28 7.53 -8.74 -8.46
CA PRO A 28 8.76 -9.53 -8.55
C PRO A 28 10.02 -8.71 -8.86
N PHE A 29 9.89 -7.64 -9.67
CA PHE A 29 11.02 -6.75 -9.97
C PHE A 29 11.45 -5.94 -8.75
N TYR A 30 10.53 -5.70 -7.83
CA TYR A 30 10.73 -4.95 -6.62
C TYR A 30 11.19 -5.80 -5.43
N SER A 31 11.11 -7.13 -5.51
CA SER A 31 11.74 -8.01 -4.52
C SER A 31 13.28 -7.96 -4.58
N ASN A 32 13.88 -7.44 -5.65
CA ASN A 32 15.33 -7.34 -5.79
C ASN A 32 15.87 -6.07 -5.09
N PRO A 33 16.86 -6.15 -4.19
CA PRO A 33 17.45 -5.00 -3.49
C PRO A 33 18.02 -3.92 -4.42
N SER A 34 18.44 -4.26 -5.64
CA SER A 34 18.92 -3.29 -6.64
C SER A 34 17.82 -2.34 -7.15
N SER A 35 16.55 -2.67 -6.92
CA SER A 35 15.41 -1.86 -7.34
C SER A 35 15.13 -0.69 -6.38
N SER A 36 15.71 -0.69 -5.18
CA SER A 36 15.60 0.38 -4.18
C SER A 36 16.03 1.76 -4.72
N ALA A 37 16.96 1.78 -5.66
CA ALA A 37 17.44 3.01 -6.31
C ALA A 37 16.46 3.62 -7.34
N ARG A 38 15.33 2.95 -7.63
CA ARG A 38 14.37 3.47 -8.62
C ARG A 38 13.49 4.56 -7.99
N PRO A 39 13.39 5.74 -8.62
CA PRO A 39 12.70 6.89 -8.02
C PRO A 39 11.19 6.67 -7.84
N LEU A 40 10.57 5.82 -8.67
CA LEU A 40 9.13 5.55 -8.61
C LEU A 40 8.74 4.43 -7.65
N ARG A 41 9.72 3.71 -7.08
CA ARG A 41 9.44 2.50 -6.30
C ARG A 41 8.53 2.78 -5.11
N CYS A 42 8.88 3.76 -4.26
CA CYS A 42 8.08 4.11 -3.09
C CYS A 42 6.67 4.58 -3.47
N ALA A 43 6.52 5.27 -4.60
CA ALA A 43 5.21 5.69 -5.10
C ALA A 43 4.34 4.49 -5.51
N MET A 44 4.91 3.51 -6.22
CA MET A 44 4.20 2.29 -6.63
C MET A 44 3.81 1.43 -5.43
N LEU A 45 4.70 1.30 -4.44
CA LEU A 45 4.42 0.58 -3.20
C LEU A 45 3.33 1.29 -2.39
N GLY A 46 3.41 2.63 -2.27
CA GLY A 46 2.37 3.44 -1.65
C GLY A 46 0.99 3.25 -2.29
N LEU A 47 0.92 3.25 -3.62
CA LEU A 47 -0.33 2.97 -4.35
C LEU A 47 -0.87 1.56 -4.07
N ASN A 48 0.00 0.55 -4.04
CA ASN A 48 -0.40 -0.81 -3.70
C ASN A 48 -0.90 -0.92 -2.26
N LEU A 49 -0.25 -0.25 -1.31
CA LEU A 49 -0.68 -0.20 0.10
C LEU A 49 -2.04 0.49 0.24
N MET A 50 -2.25 1.63 -0.43
CA MET A 50 -3.56 2.30 -0.48
C MET A 50 -4.64 1.38 -1.04
N ASN A 51 -4.33 0.62 -2.10
CA ASN A 51 -5.26 -0.33 -2.67
C ASN A 51 -5.66 -1.43 -1.68
N LEU A 52 -4.70 -1.99 -0.95
CA LEU A 52 -4.95 -3.03 0.05
C LEU A 52 -5.80 -2.51 1.21
N LEU A 53 -5.61 -1.25 1.62
CA LEU A 53 -6.46 -0.61 2.64
C LEU A 53 -7.90 -0.44 2.17
N VAL A 54 -8.10 0.06 0.94
CA VAL A 54 -9.44 0.24 0.37
C VAL A 54 -10.18 -1.09 0.24
N GLU A 55 -9.46 -2.17 -0.09
CA GLU A 55 -10.03 -3.53 -0.15
C GLU A 55 -10.15 -4.22 1.21
N ASN A 56 -9.74 -3.55 2.30
CA ASN A 56 -9.68 -4.12 3.65
C ASN A 56 -8.86 -5.43 3.74
N ARG A 57 -7.81 -5.55 2.92
CA ARG A 57 -6.89 -6.70 2.88
C ARG A 57 -5.69 -6.47 3.79
N LEU A 58 -5.97 -6.29 5.08
CA LEU A 58 -4.98 -5.88 6.09
C LEU A 58 -3.83 -6.89 6.26
N ALA A 59 -4.10 -8.19 6.12
CA ALA A 59 -3.06 -9.21 6.20
C ALA A 59 -1.96 -9.00 5.15
N GLU A 60 -2.35 -8.77 3.91
CA GLU A 60 -1.42 -8.50 2.81
C GLU A 60 -0.76 -7.13 2.95
N PHE A 61 -1.49 -6.15 3.48
CA PHE A 61 -0.92 -4.84 3.79
C PHE A 61 0.26 -4.97 4.76
N HIS A 62 0.08 -5.67 5.88
CA HIS A 62 1.16 -5.85 6.86
C HIS A 62 2.31 -6.70 6.32
N SER A 63 2.03 -7.74 5.51
CA SER A 63 3.08 -8.49 4.83
C SER A 63 3.90 -7.63 3.86
N GLU A 64 3.27 -6.73 3.12
CA GLU A 64 3.98 -5.80 2.22
C GLU A 64 4.82 -4.79 3.02
N VAL A 65 4.31 -4.27 4.15
CA VAL A 65 5.06 -3.35 5.03
C VAL A 65 6.28 -4.03 5.66
N GLU A 66 6.18 -5.31 6.03
CA GLU A 66 7.29 -6.09 6.59
C GLU A 66 8.46 -6.23 5.61
N LEU A 67 8.18 -6.28 4.31
CA LEU A 67 9.19 -6.35 3.25
C LEU A 67 9.92 -5.01 3.02
N LEU A 68 9.42 -3.90 3.56
CA LEU A 68 10.00 -2.58 3.35
C LEU A 68 11.18 -2.29 4.27
N THR A 69 12.22 -1.72 3.67
CA THR A 69 13.33 -1.13 4.42
C THR A 69 12.87 0.12 5.19
N GLU A 70 13.63 0.47 6.22
CA GLU A 70 13.33 1.66 7.04
C GLU A 70 13.30 2.96 6.22
N ALA A 71 14.20 3.08 5.22
CA ALA A 71 14.25 4.23 4.33
C ALA A 71 13.00 4.35 3.45
N GLU A 72 12.42 3.22 3.02
CA GLU A 72 11.20 3.20 2.23
C GLU A 72 9.97 3.56 3.07
N ARG A 73 9.92 3.08 4.33
CA ARG A 73 8.86 3.43 5.29
C ARG A 73 8.85 4.92 5.63
N ALA A 74 10.02 5.56 5.67
CA ALA A 74 10.14 7.00 5.85
C ALA A 74 9.69 7.82 4.61
N SER A 75 9.49 7.19 3.46
CA SER A 75 9.02 7.88 2.26
C SER A 75 7.57 8.35 2.45
N PRO A 76 7.22 9.59 2.09
CA PRO A 76 5.86 10.10 2.28
C PRO A 76 4.80 9.27 1.53
N ALA A 77 5.16 8.66 0.40
CA ALA A 77 4.23 7.82 -0.37
C ALA A 77 3.83 6.53 0.37
N VAL A 78 4.70 6.01 1.24
CA VAL A 78 4.48 4.80 2.04
C VAL A 78 3.97 5.15 3.45
N ALA A 79 4.50 6.22 4.04
CA ALA A 79 4.09 6.70 5.35
C ALA A 79 2.60 7.09 5.38
N PHE A 80 2.09 7.69 4.29
CA PHE A 80 0.69 8.08 4.19
C PHE A 80 -0.29 6.89 4.38
N PRO A 81 -0.23 5.79 3.60
CA PRO A 81 -1.10 4.64 3.83
C PRO A 81 -0.91 4.03 5.23
N MET A 82 0.31 3.96 5.76
CA MET A 82 0.54 3.46 7.12
C MET A 82 -0.18 4.29 8.19
N GLN A 83 -0.13 5.62 8.08
CA GLN A 83 -0.87 6.50 8.97
C GLN A 83 -2.38 6.28 8.85
N ILE A 84 -2.91 6.17 7.63
CA ILE A 84 -4.35 5.94 7.43
C ILE A 84 -4.80 4.61 8.06
N GLU A 85 -4.00 3.55 7.94
CA GLU A 85 -4.26 2.26 8.58
C GLU A 85 -4.34 2.41 10.11
N GLU A 86 -3.33 3.01 10.72
CA GLU A 86 -3.26 3.24 12.18
C GLU A 86 -4.49 4.01 12.67
N HIS A 87 -4.86 5.12 12.02
CA HIS A 87 -6.02 5.92 12.40
C HIS A 87 -7.34 5.14 12.23
N THR A 88 -7.45 4.31 11.18
CA THR A 88 -8.65 3.49 10.94
C THR A 88 -8.79 2.41 12.01
N SER A 89 -7.69 1.75 12.35
CA SER A 89 -7.60 0.75 13.40
C SER A 89 -7.93 1.35 14.77
N GLU A 90 -7.41 2.53 15.11
CA GLU A 90 -7.77 3.24 16.35
C GLU A 90 -9.26 3.56 16.44
N LEU A 91 -9.87 4.06 15.36
CA LEU A 91 -11.30 4.38 15.33
C LEU A 91 -12.15 3.13 15.55
N GLN A 92 -11.80 2.00 14.92
CA GLN A 92 -12.48 0.72 15.13
C GLN A 92 -12.39 0.27 16.60
N HIS A 93 -11.20 0.31 17.19
CA HIS A 93 -11.02 -0.04 18.61
C HIS A 93 -11.84 0.87 19.53
N ARG A 94 -11.87 2.18 19.26
CA ARG A 94 -12.70 3.12 20.03
C ARG A 94 -14.18 2.78 19.92
N CYS A 95 -14.70 2.56 18.71
CA CYS A 95 -16.10 2.17 18.50
C CYS A 95 -16.46 0.89 19.27
N ILE A 96 -15.58 -0.13 19.24
CA ILE A 96 -15.78 -1.38 20.00
C ILE A 96 -15.77 -1.10 21.50
N SER A 97 -14.82 -0.30 21.99
CA SER A 97 -14.74 0.06 23.41
C SER A 97 -15.99 0.78 23.91
N TYR A 98 -16.53 1.73 23.14
CA TYR A 98 -17.80 2.38 23.45
C TYR A 98 -18.97 1.39 23.44
N ALA A 99 -19.03 0.48 22.47
CA ALA A 99 -20.09 -0.52 22.40
C ALA A 99 -20.08 -1.48 23.61
N VAL A 100 -18.90 -1.87 24.10
CA VAL A 100 -18.76 -2.72 25.30
C VAL A 100 -19.13 -1.97 26.57
N PHE A 101 -18.84 -0.67 26.69
CA PHE A 101 -19.18 0.11 27.88
C PHE A 101 -20.65 0.54 27.94
N CYS A 102 -21.35 0.55 26.79
CA CYS A 102 -22.77 0.89 26.70
C CYS A 102 -23.73 -0.31 26.83
N LEU A 103 -23.21 -1.53 26.99
CA LEU A 103 -23.97 -2.76 27.25
C LEU A 103 -23.77 -3.23 28.69
#